data_AF-A0AAD8FRL5-F1
#
_entry.id   AF-A0AAD8FRL5-F1
#
_cell.length_a   1.000
_cell.length_b   1.000
_cell.length_c   1.000
_cell.angle_alpha   90.00
_cell.angle_beta   90.00
_cell.angle_gamma   90.00
#
_symmetry.space_group_name_H-M   'P 1'
#
loop_
_entity.id
_entity.type
_entity.pdbx_description
1 polymer ?
#
loop_
_entity_poly.entity_id
_entity_poly.type
_entity_poly.pdbx_seq_one_letter_code
_entity_poly.pdbx_strand_id
1 'polypeptide(L)'
;MWPVFWTAARAYAPYITFPVAFVVGAVGYHLEWFIRGTPPPPADEQSVAELREDRRLEELKGGDGTQVTSLKDKLEFTPKAALNRNRPEKS
;
A
#
# COMPACT_ATOMS: atom_id res chain seq x y z
N MET A 1 -11.87 58.19 -3.79
CA MET A 1 -11.11 57.42 -2.78
C MET A 1 -11.69 56.03 -2.52
N TRP A 2 -13.01 55.85 -2.49
CA TRP A 2 -13.66 54.54 -2.31
C TRP A 2 -13.28 53.45 -3.35
N PRO A 3 -13.18 53.75 -4.67
CA PRO A 3 -12.78 52.74 -5.65
C PRO A 3 -11.35 52.21 -5.44
N VAL A 4 -10.45 53.06 -4.93
CA VAL A 4 -9.05 52.70 -4.64
C VAL A 4 -8.98 51.73 -3.46
N PHE A 5 -9.87 51.89 -2.48
CA PHE A 5 -9.94 50.98 -1.34
C PHE A 5 -10.41 49.58 -1.78
N TRP A 6 -11.38 49.52 -2.70
CA TRP A 6 -11.91 48.27 -3.23
C TRP A 6 -10.93 47.53 -4.14
N THR A 7 -10.14 48.25 -4.94
CA THR A 7 -9.08 47.67 -5.75
C THR A 7 -7.93 47.16 -4.88
N ALA A 8 -7.51 47.93 -3.87
CA ALA A 8 -6.50 47.49 -2.91
C ALA A 8 -6.97 46.26 -2.13
N ALA A 9 -8.21 46.25 -1.63
CA ALA A 9 -8.78 45.11 -0.92
C ALA A 9 -8.76 43.84 -1.78
N ARG A 10 -9.13 43.90 -3.06
CA ARG A 10 -9.04 42.73 -3.95
C ARG A 10 -7.61 42.30 -4.24
N ALA A 11 -6.70 43.25 -4.45
CA ALA A 11 -5.30 42.95 -4.75
C ALA A 11 -4.60 42.28 -3.56
N TYR A 12 -4.89 42.73 -2.33
CA TYR A 12 -4.24 42.24 -1.12
C TYR A 12 -5.02 41.16 -0.38
N ALA A 13 -6.30 40.94 -0.71
CA ALA A 13 -7.13 39.91 -0.07
C ALA A 13 -6.45 38.54 -0.03
N PRO A 14 -5.91 37.98 -1.13
CA PRO A 14 -5.28 36.65 -1.10
C PRO A 14 -4.12 36.54 -0.12
N TYR A 15 -3.33 37.61 0.03
CA TYR A 15 -2.17 37.65 0.91
C TYR A 15 -2.54 37.67 2.40
N ILE A 16 -3.78 38.04 2.72
CA ILE A 16 -4.28 38.07 4.11
C ILE A 16 -5.14 36.84 4.37
N THR A 17 -6.06 36.52 3.46
CA THR A 17 -7.00 35.42 3.65
C THR A 17 -6.33 34.06 3.63
N PHE A 18 -5.31 33.86 2.78
CA PHE A 18 -4.61 32.58 2.71
C PHE A 18 -3.85 32.24 4.00
N PRO A 19 -2.98 33.13 4.56
CA PRO A 19 -2.34 32.85 5.84
C PRO A 19 -3.32 32.64 6.98
N VAL A 20 -4.39 33.45 7.04
CA VAL A 20 -5.43 33.28 8.06
C VAL A 20 -6.12 31.93 7.93
N ALA A 21 -6.53 31.55 6.72
CA ALA A 21 -7.17 30.25 6.47
C ALA A 21 -6.21 29.09 6.80
N PHE A 22 -4.93 29.21 6.48
CA PHE A 22 -3.92 28.22 6.81
C PHE A 22 -3.76 28.03 8.32
N VAL A 23 -3.66 29.13 9.08
CA VAL A 23 -3.57 29.08 10.55
C VAL A 23 -4.83 28.47 11.16
N VAL A 24 -6.01 28.89 10.70
CA VAL A 24 -7.29 28.32 11.17
C VAL A 24 -7.38 26.83 10.85
N GLY A 25 -6.95 26.42 9.65
CA GLY A 25 -6.91 25.00 9.25
C GLY A 25 -5.93 24.18 10.09
N ALA A 26 -4.74 24.72 10.37
CA ALA A 26 -3.75 24.06 11.23
C ALA A 26 -4.28 23.90 12.67
N VAL A 27 -4.87 24.94 13.24
CA VAL A 27 -5.47 24.88 14.58
C VAL A 27 -6.66 23.93 14.61
N GLY A 28 -7.52 23.99 13.58
CA GLY A 28 -8.65 23.08 13.42
C GLY A 28 -8.21 21.61 13.32
N TYR A 29 -7.15 21.32 12.58
CA TYR A 29 -6.56 19.98 12.48
C TYR A 29 -6.05 19.48 13.82
N HIS A 30 -5.35 20.33 14.59
CA HIS A 30 -4.87 19.95 15.93
C HIS A 30 -6.02 19.76 16.92
N LEU A 31 -7.06 20.59 16.84
CA LEU A 31 -8.26 20.45 17.68
C LEU A 31 -9.05 19.18 17.30
N GLU A 32 -9.21 18.89 16.01
CA GLU A 32 -9.83 17.66 15.54
C GLU A 32 -9.03 16.46 16.04
N TRP A 33 -7.71 16.49 15.94
CA TRP A 33 -6.86 15.42 16.46
C TRP A 33 -7.00 15.25 17.98
N PHE A 34 -7.08 16.35 18.73
CA PHE A 34 -7.30 16.33 20.17
C PHE A 34 -8.66 15.72 20.56
N ILE A 35 -9.72 16.00 19.80
CA ILE A 35 -11.08 15.50 20.07
C ILE A 35 -11.26 14.05 19.56
N ARG A 36 -10.75 13.74 18.37
CA ARG A 36 -10.87 12.42 17.71
C ARG A 36 -10.05 11.36 18.46
N GLY A 37 -9.03 11.77 19.21
CA GLY A 37 -8.08 10.86 19.85
C GLY A 37 -7.15 10.20 18.83
N THR A 38 -6.21 9.37 19.31
CA THR A 38 -5.38 8.54 18.44
C THR A 38 -6.28 7.68 17.57
N PRO A 39 -6.27 7.81 16.23
CA PRO A 39 -6.96 6.86 15.37
C PRO A 39 -6.44 5.47 15.73
N PRO A 40 -7.30 4.43 15.69
CA PRO A 40 -6.79 3.07 15.83
C PRO A 40 -5.64 2.92 14.84
N PRO A 41 -4.51 2.28 15.25
CA PRO A 41 -3.44 2.01 14.30
C PRO A 41 -4.07 1.42 13.04
N PRO A 42 -3.66 1.85 11.84
CA PRO A 42 -4.20 1.28 10.61
C PRO A 42 -4.11 -0.23 10.79
N ALA A 43 -5.29 -0.88 10.83
CA ALA A 43 -5.38 -2.31 11.08
C ALA A 43 -4.40 -2.96 10.11
N ASP A 44 -3.39 -3.64 10.66
CA ASP A 44 -2.12 -3.98 10.02
C ASP A 44 -2.23 -3.95 8.50
N GLU A 45 -1.52 -3.03 7.86
CA GLU A 45 -1.51 -2.77 6.41
C GLU A 45 -1.01 -3.96 5.58
N GLN A 46 -1.05 -5.17 6.12
CA GLN A 46 -0.73 -6.38 5.38
C GLN A 46 -1.66 -6.47 4.19
N SER A 47 -1.04 -6.41 3.02
CA SER A 47 -1.76 -6.64 1.78
C SER A 47 -2.39 -8.04 1.82
N VAL A 48 -3.48 -8.23 1.09
CA VAL A 48 -4.10 -9.56 0.96
C VAL A 48 -3.10 -10.58 0.34
N ALA A 49 -2.03 -10.10 -0.30
CA ALA A 49 -0.94 -10.97 -0.75
C ALA A 49 -0.10 -11.46 0.43
N GLU A 50 0.36 -10.57 1.31
CA GLU A 50 1.12 -10.89 2.52
C GLU A 50 0.35 -11.87 3.43
N LEU A 51 -0.93 -11.62 3.68
CA LEU A 51 -1.79 -12.53 4.47
C LEU A 51 -1.89 -13.94 3.88
N ARG A 52 -1.81 -14.07 2.55
CA ARG A 52 -1.83 -15.38 1.87
C ARG A 52 -0.47 -16.06 1.95
N GLU A 53 0.61 -15.29 1.86
CA GLU A 53 1.97 -15.80 2.01
C GLU A 53 2.20 -16.30 3.43
N ASP A 54 1.77 -15.56 4.44
CA ASP A 54 1.84 -15.97 5.84
C ASP A 54 1.06 -17.26 6.09
N ARG A 55 -0.16 -17.38 5.54
CA ARG A 55 -0.92 -18.65 5.62
C ARG A 55 -0.17 -19.81 4.95
N ARG A 56 0.44 -19.59 3.79
CA ARG A 56 1.25 -20.62 3.12
C ARG A 56 2.47 -20.99 3.96
N LEU A 57 3.13 -20.02 4.59
CA LEU A 57 4.27 -20.26 5.47
C LEU A 57 3.85 -21.07 6.71
N GLU A 58 2.68 -20.79 7.29
CA GLU A 58 2.14 -21.58 8.40
C GLU A 58 1.80 -23.02 7.99
N GLU A 59 1.17 -23.21 6.84
CA GLU A 59 0.88 -24.54 6.29
C GLU A 59 2.19 -25.33 6.02
N LEU A 60 3.23 -24.65 5.53
CA LEU A 60 4.55 -25.24 5.26
C LEU A 60 5.33 -25.56 6.54
N LYS A 61 5.14 -24.81 7.64
CA LYS A 61 5.78 -25.11 8.94
C LYS A 61 5.33 -26.47 9.51
N GLY A 62 4.13 -26.94 9.16
CA GLY A 62 3.58 -28.22 9.61
C GLY A 62 3.85 -29.40 8.67
N GLY A 63 4.41 -29.17 7.47
CA GLY A 63 4.66 -30.18 6.46
C GLY A 63 6.14 -30.54 6.32
N ASP A 64 6.43 -31.81 6.02
CA ASP A 64 7.78 -32.25 5.68
C ASP A 64 8.13 -31.79 4.24
N GLY A 65 8.86 -30.69 4.12
CA GLY A 65 9.29 -30.11 2.84
C GLY A 65 10.25 -30.98 2.03
N THR A 66 10.68 -32.12 2.58
CA THR A 66 11.53 -33.10 1.89
C THR A 66 10.75 -34.21 1.20
N GLN A 67 9.45 -34.36 1.50
CA GLN A 67 8.56 -35.28 0.79
C GLN A 67 8.01 -34.67 -0.49
N VAL A 68 8.90 -34.42 -1.45
CA VAL A 68 8.51 -34.05 -2.80
C VAL A 68 8.52 -35.33 -3.65
N THR A 69 7.41 -35.62 -4.34
CA THR A 69 7.35 -36.73 -5.30
C THR A 69 8.53 -36.61 -6.26
N SER A 70 9.33 -37.67 -6.38
CA SER A 70 10.52 -37.68 -7.22
C SER A 70 10.15 -37.27 -8.64
N LEU A 71 10.90 -36.32 -9.21
CA LEU A 71 10.71 -35.89 -10.60
C LEU A 71 10.87 -37.06 -11.60
N LYS A 72 11.56 -38.15 -11.19
CA LYS A 72 11.68 -39.38 -11.99
C LYS A 72 10.33 -40.09 -12.13
N ASP A 73 9.49 -40.07 -11.10
CA ASP A 73 8.19 -40.72 -11.09
C ASP A 73 7.18 -39.97 -11.98
N LYS A 74 7.33 -38.64 -12.08
CA LYS A 74 6.53 -37.80 -13.00
C LYS A 74 6.92 -37.93 -14.47
N LEU A 75 8.14 -38.40 -14.80
CA LEU A 75 8.57 -38.62 -16.18
C LEU A 75 7.82 -39.76 -16.87
N GLU A 76 7.36 -40.75 -16.10
CA GLU A 76 6.62 -41.90 -16.64
C GLU A 76 5.18 -41.52 -17.01
N PHE A 77 4.56 -40.61 -16.25
CA PHE A 77 3.15 -40.26 -16.41
C PHE A 77 2.90 -38.97 -17.21
N THR A 78 3.89 -38.09 -17.36
CA THR A 78 3.71 -36.79 -18.03
C THR A 78 4.34 -36.79 -19.43
N PRO A 79 3.62 -36.38 -20.49
CA PRO A 79 4.19 -36.33 -21.84
C PRO A 79 5.43 -35.44 -21.90
N LYS A 80 6.53 -35.97 -22.46
CA LYS A 80 7.86 -35.31 -22.56
C LYS A 80 7.80 -33.91 -23.20
N ALA A 81 6.78 -33.64 -24.02
CA ALA A 81 6.55 -32.36 -24.68
C ALA A 81 6.21 -31.21 -23.69
N ALA A 82 5.53 -31.51 -22.57
CA ALA A 82 5.17 -30.49 -21.59
C ALA A 82 6.35 -30.10 -20.69
N LEU A 83 7.21 -31.06 -20.34
CA LEU A 83 8.33 -30.84 -19.41
C LEU A 83 9.54 -30.17 -20.07
N ASN A 84 9.83 -30.48 -21.34
CA ASN A 84 11.02 -29.97 -22.01
C ASN A 84 10.86 -28.55 -22.60
N ARG A 85 9.67 -27.94 -22.52
CA ARG A 85 9.38 -26.62 -23.10
C ARG A 85 10.18 -25.47 -22.47
N ASN A 86 10.56 -25.60 -21.20
CA ASN A 86 11.32 -24.58 -20.46
C ASN A 86 12.78 -24.97 -20.20
N ARG A 87 13.28 -26.07 -20.79
CA ARG A 87 14.66 -26.49 -20.57
C ARG A 87 15.56 -25.63 -21.47
N PRO A 88 16.54 -24.88 -20.93
CA PRO A 88 17.53 -24.23 -21.78
C PRO A 88 18.31 -25.33 -22.51
N GLU A 89 18.34 -25.28 -23.84
CA GLU A 89 19.16 -26.18 -24.64
C GLU A 89 20.60 -26.00 -24.18
N LYS A 90 21.19 -27.08 -23.64
CA LYS A 90 22.60 -27.07 -23.25
C LYS A 90 23.42 -26.96 -24.53
N SER A 91 24.27 -25.93 -24.58
CA SER A 91 25.41 -25.88 -25.49
C SER A 91 26.44 -26.97 -25.18
#